data_AF-A0A3Q1JEG3-F1
#
_entry.id   AF-A0A3Q1JEG3-F1
#
_cell.length_a   1.000
_cell.length_b   1.000
_cell.length_c   1.000
_cell.angle_alpha   90.00
_cell.angle_beta   90.00
_cell.angle_gamma   90.00
#
_symmetry.space_group_name_H-M   'P 1'
#
loop_
_entity.id
_entity.type
_entity.pdbx_description
1 polymer ?
#
loop_
_entity_poly.entity_id
_entity_poly.type
_entity_poly.pdbx_seq_one_letter_code
_entity_poly.pdbx_strand_id
1 'polypeptide(L)'
;MKMLKNLRRGLWNYHTVCLVILTPLLLLPLPLVIGTQEAKCAFVLLLMATFWVTEVIPLSMTAMLPAILFPMFGIMKSSSVAKEYFKDFHFLLVGIICLATSIEKWGLHRRIALRLVTMVGVNPAWLILGFMSGCAFLSMWVQNTSAVTMVMPIVEAVLQQILKAKEECAGEHNLALQLDGTLICSLLSFIYCLIPSAHTEAILYHCLLHTIQLNPPTPATLHPPAAPSRCNRDLMMCKAMCIGIAYSSSIGGITTLPGTSPNLIFSEMYPNCDSINFGNWLLLCLPISIIMLLLTWIWLYWLFIGSDFSFMCRRGGEQSAKEKAAQKVLDDEYKSLGPMSSQEIFTGVVFMVMVLLWLTRSPGFMPGWAALFPNQSGYITDATVAVLLGFLFFIVPAYGPSKKYEAMICWQEFQASMPWKVALLVGGGFALAEGTKESGLSLWVAELLTPLGELPVLATISIACIIVTTVTEVASNAATATIFLPILSPLAEAIHVNPLYVLIPTTLCTSFSFLLPVSNPPNAVVFAYGHITIMDMVKAGLGANVIGILAILLAIATWGVPLFSLNTYPHWAPVLPGFNSTTP
;
A
#
# COMPACT_ATOMS: atom_id res chain seq x y z
N MET A 1 -40.86 -19.70 -0.54
CA MET A 1 -39.64 -19.10 -1.18
C MET A 1 -39.29 -17.68 -0.67
N LYS A 2 -40.24 -16.74 -0.53
CA LYS A 2 -39.99 -15.40 0.07
C LYS A 2 -39.52 -15.45 1.54
N MET A 3 -40.10 -16.33 2.35
CA MET A 3 -39.73 -16.49 3.77
C MET A 3 -38.28 -16.98 3.94
N LEU A 4 -37.81 -17.94 3.12
CA LEU A 4 -36.40 -18.37 3.11
C LEU A 4 -35.45 -17.25 2.62
N LYS A 5 -35.85 -16.43 1.64
CA LYS A 5 -35.06 -15.27 1.19
C LYS A 5 -34.98 -14.19 2.27
N ASN A 6 -36.06 -13.96 3.02
CA ASN A 6 -36.11 -13.00 4.13
C ASN A 6 -35.33 -13.51 5.35
N LEU A 7 -35.43 -14.81 5.65
CA LEU A 7 -34.65 -15.45 6.70
C LEU A 7 -33.15 -15.45 6.35
N ARG A 8 -32.79 -15.75 5.09
CA ARG A 8 -31.41 -15.65 4.59
C ARG A 8 -30.87 -14.22 4.62
N ARG A 9 -31.68 -13.21 4.27
CA ARG A 9 -31.31 -11.79 4.42
C ARG A 9 -31.17 -11.39 5.88
N GLY A 10 -32.05 -11.86 6.76
CA GLY A 10 -31.95 -11.65 8.21
C GLY A 10 -30.69 -12.27 8.79
N LEU A 11 -30.41 -13.54 8.50
CA LEU A 11 -29.18 -14.23 8.89
C LEU A 11 -27.92 -13.55 8.34
N TRP A 12 -27.97 -13.02 7.12
CA TRP A 12 -26.86 -12.26 6.54
C TRP A 12 -26.63 -10.93 7.27
N ASN A 13 -27.70 -10.25 7.70
CA ASN A 13 -27.61 -9.02 8.49
C ASN A 13 -27.07 -9.25 9.90
N TYR A 14 -27.32 -10.44 10.49
CA TYR A 14 -26.78 -10.82 11.80
C TYR A 14 -25.51 -11.68 11.71
N HIS A 15 -24.95 -11.90 10.51
CA HIS A 15 -23.80 -12.79 10.33
C HIS A 15 -22.59 -12.36 11.19
N THR A 16 -22.34 -11.05 11.29
CA THR A 16 -21.31 -10.48 12.17
C THR A 16 -21.57 -10.82 13.64
N VAL A 17 -22.81 -10.68 14.11
CA VAL A 17 -23.18 -11.01 15.50
C VAL A 17 -23.06 -12.52 15.75
N CYS A 18 -23.49 -13.33 14.80
CA CYS A 18 -23.33 -14.78 14.85
C CYS A 18 -21.86 -15.17 14.95
N LEU A 19 -20.97 -14.61 14.14
CA LEU A 19 -19.53 -14.88 14.21
C LEU A 19 -18.94 -14.44 15.56
N VAL A 20 -19.27 -13.25 16.04
CA VAL A 20 -18.77 -12.74 17.33
C VAL A 20 -19.16 -13.63 18.52
N ILE A 21 -20.35 -14.25 18.48
CA ILE A 21 -20.83 -15.13 19.56
C ILE A 21 -20.37 -16.58 19.36
N LEU A 22 -20.47 -17.10 18.13
CA LEU A 22 -20.22 -18.49 17.81
C LEU A 22 -18.73 -18.84 17.87
N THR A 23 -17.85 -17.94 17.44
CA THR A 23 -16.39 -18.20 17.42
C THR A 23 -15.83 -18.44 18.83
N PRO A 24 -16.06 -17.58 19.85
CA PRO A 24 -15.67 -17.88 21.22
C PRO A 24 -16.29 -19.18 21.75
N LEU A 25 -17.56 -19.45 21.42
CA LEU A 25 -18.26 -20.64 21.89
C LEU A 25 -17.69 -21.93 21.31
N LEU A 26 -17.27 -21.90 20.04
CA LEU A 26 -16.60 -23.00 19.36
C LEU A 26 -15.19 -23.25 19.93
N LEU A 27 -14.46 -22.18 20.27
CA LEU A 27 -13.10 -22.26 20.81
C LEU A 27 -13.06 -22.50 22.33
N LEU A 28 -14.19 -22.35 23.04
CA LEU A 28 -14.33 -22.53 24.49
C LEU A 28 -13.78 -23.85 25.08
N PRO A 29 -13.79 -24.98 24.34
CA PRO A 29 -13.15 -26.21 24.84
C PRO A 29 -11.65 -26.07 25.13
N LEU A 30 -10.92 -25.17 24.44
CA LEU A 30 -9.49 -24.93 24.70
C LEU A 30 -9.24 -24.47 26.15
N PRO A 31 -9.80 -23.34 26.62
CA PRO A 31 -9.55 -22.88 27.98
C PRO A 31 -10.26 -23.69 29.07
N LEU A 32 -11.39 -24.35 28.77
CA LEU A 32 -12.19 -25.05 29.78
C LEU A 32 -11.88 -26.54 29.93
N VAL A 33 -11.55 -27.24 28.83
CA VAL A 33 -11.32 -28.70 28.87
C VAL A 33 -9.83 -29.02 29.00
N ILE A 34 -8.97 -28.37 28.20
CA ILE A 34 -7.52 -28.59 28.28
C ILE A 34 -6.93 -27.83 29.47
N GLY A 35 -7.37 -26.58 29.68
CA GLY A 35 -7.11 -25.81 30.90
C GLY A 35 -5.67 -25.35 31.12
N THR A 36 -4.72 -25.70 30.24
CA THR A 36 -3.33 -25.28 30.33
C THR A 36 -3.13 -23.80 29.94
N GLN A 37 -1.99 -23.22 30.31
CA GLN A 37 -1.68 -21.82 29.97
C GLN A 37 -1.53 -21.63 28.45
N GLU A 38 -0.93 -22.61 27.78
CA GLU A 38 -0.77 -22.64 26.32
C GLU A 38 -2.14 -22.65 25.64
N ALA A 39 -3.07 -23.49 26.10
CA ALA A 39 -4.42 -23.58 25.53
C ALA A 39 -5.24 -22.30 25.73
N LYS A 40 -5.11 -21.64 26.89
CA LYS A 40 -5.74 -20.34 27.16
C LYS A 40 -5.19 -19.24 26.26
N CYS A 41 -3.87 -19.21 26.04
CA CYS A 41 -3.27 -18.25 25.11
C CYS A 41 -3.65 -18.57 23.65
N ALA A 42 -3.65 -19.84 23.26
CA ALA A 42 -4.08 -20.28 21.93
C ALA A 42 -5.53 -19.90 21.64
N PHE A 43 -6.42 -19.96 22.63
CA PHE A 43 -7.78 -19.46 22.51
C PHE A 43 -7.82 -17.97 22.12
N VAL A 44 -7.06 -17.13 22.82
CA VAL A 44 -7.02 -15.68 22.52
C VAL A 44 -6.43 -15.44 21.14
N LEU A 45 -5.34 -16.13 20.79
CA LEU A 45 -4.69 -16.02 19.49
C LEU A 45 -5.63 -16.42 18.35
N LEU A 46 -6.28 -17.59 18.43
CA LEU A 46 -7.20 -18.08 17.40
C LEU A 46 -8.45 -17.22 17.29
N LEU A 47 -8.97 -16.73 18.42
CA LEU A 47 -10.10 -15.80 18.44
C LEU A 47 -9.75 -14.49 17.73
N MET A 48 -8.61 -13.90 18.07
CA MET A 48 -8.11 -12.68 17.43
C MET A 48 -7.83 -12.89 15.95
N ALA A 49 -7.14 -13.98 15.58
CA ALA A 49 -6.88 -14.32 14.18
C ALA A 49 -8.18 -14.43 13.37
N THR A 50 -9.20 -15.10 13.93
CA THR A 50 -10.51 -15.20 13.29
C THR A 50 -11.15 -13.82 13.12
N PHE A 51 -11.15 -12.99 14.16
CA PHE A 51 -11.75 -11.65 14.12
C PHE A 51 -10.99 -10.68 13.21
N TRP A 52 -9.68 -10.81 13.10
CA TRP A 52 -8.87 -10.02 12.19
C TRP A 52 -9.03 -10.42 10.73
N VAL A 53 -9.09 -11.74 10.43
CA VAL A 53 -9.31 -12.22 9.06
C VAL A 53 -10.74 -11.92 8.58
N THR A 54 -11.73 -12.02 9.48
CA THR A 54 -13.14 -11.77 9.13
C THR A 54 -13.54 -10.31 9.26
N GLU A 55 -12.70 -9.46 9.87
CA GLU A 55 -12.96 -8.06 10.19
C GLU A 55 -14.34 -7.80 10.84
N VAL A 56 -14.86 -8.76 11.61
CA VAL A 56 -16.19 -8.64 12.26
C VAL A 56 -16.23 -7.57 13.34
N ILE A 57 -15.08 -7.27 13.93
CA ILE A 57 -14.85 -6.20 14.90
C ILE A 57 -13.71 -5.34 14.33
N PRO A 58 -13.74 -4.00 14.48
CA PRO A 58 -12.65 -3.14 14.03
C PRO A 58 -11.29 -3.64 14.53
N LEU A 59 -10.29 -3.70 13.64
CA LEU A 59 -8.98 -4.32 13.90
C LEU A 59 -8.35 -3.88 15.23
N SER A 60 -8.41 -2.59 15.55
CA SER A 60 -7.89 -2.01 16.79
C SER A 60 -8.65 -2.43 18.04
N MET A 61 -9.96 -2.69 17.94
CA MET A 61 -10.76 -3.19 19.07
C MET A 61 -10.50 -4.68 19.30
N THR A 62 -10.37 -5.47 18.23
CA THR A 62 -9.90 -6.86 18.33
C THR A 62 -8.51 -6.91 18.97
N ALA A 63 -7.63 -5.98 18.59
CA ALA A 63 -6.30 -5.87 19.16
C ALA A 63 -6.29 -5.59 20.66
N MET A 64 -7.37 -5.05 21.25
CA MET A 64 -7.51 -4.83 22.70
C MET A 64 -7.93 -6.08 23.48
N LEU A 65 -8.32 -7.18 22.81
CA LEU A 65 -8.73 -8.41 23.49
C LEU A 65 -7.69 -8.97 24.48
N PRO A 66 -6.37 -8.95 24.21
CA PRO A 66 -5.36 -9.38 25.18
C PRO A 66 -5.42 -8.58 26.50
N ALA A 67 -5.74 -7.28 26.45
CA ALA A 67 -5.85 -6.44 27.65
C ALA A 67 -6.98 -6.90 28.59
N ILE A 68 -7.98 -7.59 28.06
CA ILE A 68 -9.11 -8.15 28.80
C ILE A 68 -8.83 -9.62 29.17
N LEU A 69 -8.52 -10.44 28.16
CA LEU A 69 -8.49 -11.89 28.27
C LEU A 69 -7.23 -12.42 28.97
N PHE A 70 -6.07 -11.79 28.81
CA PHE A 70 -4.84 -12.28 29.45
C PHE A 70 -4.88 -12.17 30.98
N PRO A 71 -5.30 -11.04 31.58
CA PRO A 71 -5.49 -10.98 33.03
C PRO A 71 -6.59 -11.92 33.51
N MET A 72 -7.68 -12.07 32.75
CA MET A 72 -8.79 -12.96 33.13
C MET A 72 -8.40 -14.44 33.13
N PHE A 73 -7.59 -14.88 32.18
CA PHE A 73 -7.13 -16.27 32.10
C PHE A 73 -5.90 -16.57 32.95
N GLY A 74 -5.30 -15.54 33.56
CA GLY A 74 -4.11 -15.65 34.39
C GLY A 74 -2.84 -15.91 33.58
N ILE A 75 -2.75 -15.35 32.35
CA ILE A 75 -1.58 -15.44 31.47
C ILE A 75 -0.60 -14.33 31.82
N MET A 76 -1.08 -13.07 31.88
CA MET A 76 -0.26 -11.90 32.20
C MET A 76 -0.99 -10.94 33.15
N LYS A 77 -0.26 -10.24 34.02
CA LYS A 77 -0.82 -9.16 34.84
C LYS A 77 -1.25 -7.99 33.97
N SER A 78 -2.36 -7.33 34.32
CA SER A 78 -2.89 -6.18 33.57
C SER A 78 -1.88 -5.06 33.36
N SER A 79 -1.04 -4.76 34.35
CA SER A 79 0.03 -3.77 34.24
C SER A 79 1.12 -4.16 33.23
N SER A 80 1.42 -5.46 33.10
CA SER A 80 2.38 -5.96 32.12
C SER A 80 1.79 -5.88 30.73
N VAL A 81 0.54 -6.30 30.56
CA VAL A 81 -0.16 -6.19 29.27
C VAL A 81 -0.25 -4.73 28.83
N ALA A 82 -0.57 -3.79 29.73
CA ALA A 82 -0.65 -2.36 29.39
C ALA A 82 0.68 -1.77 28.89
N LYS A 83 1.84 -2.24 29.42
CA LYS A 83 3.16 -1.81 28.95
C LYS A 83 3.42 -2.22 27.50
N GLU A 84 2.87 -3.35 27.07
CA GLU A 84 2.98 -3.81 25.68
C GLU A 84 2.26 -2.89 24.68
N TYR A 85 1.25 -2.14 25.13
CA TYR A 85 0.52 -1.19 24.25
C TYR A 85 1.22 0.16 24.07
N PHE A 86 2.26 0.47 24.83
CA PHE A 86 2.94 1.77 24.74
C PHE A 86 4.46 1.64 24.83
N LYS A 87 5.07 1.15 23.73
CA LYS A 87 6.52 1.03 23.53
C LYS A 87 7.15 2.21 22.78
N ASP A 88 8.47 2.18 22.63
CA ASP A 88 9.28 3.23 21.95
C ASP A 88 8.76 3.56 20.54
N PHE A 89 8.25 2.56 19.83
CA PHE A 89 7.48 2.72 18.59
C PHE A 89 6.45 3.85 18.60
N HIS A 90 5.69 4.04 19.69
CA HIS A 90 4.66 5.08 19.73
C HIS A 90 5.28 6.47 19.64
N PHE A 91 6.45 6.66 20.24
CA PHE A 91 7.21 7.91 20.14
C PHE A 91 7.79 8.10 18.74
N LEU A 92 8.29 7.03 18.11
CA LEU A 92 8.74 7.05 16.72
C LEU A 92 7.59 7.48 15.80
N LEU A 93 6.42 6.86 15.95
CA LEU A 93 5.21 7.18 15.18
C LEU A 93 4.79 8.64 15.35
N VAL A 94 4.79 9.17 16.58
CA VAL A 94 4.44 10.59 16.85
C VAL A 94 5.32 11.54 16.04
N GLY A 95 6.65 11.37 16.10
CA GLY A 95 7.59 12.25 15.39
C GLY A 95 7.40 12.22 13.87
N ILE A 96 7.17 11.03 13.33
CA ILE A 96 6.99 10.82 11.89
C ILE A 96 5.67 11.39 11.40
N ILE A 97 4.60 11.22 12.17
CA ILE A 97 3.31 11.84 11.84
C ILE A 97 3.39 13.37 11.90
N CYS A 98 4.16 13.96 12.83
CA CYS A 98 4.38 15.41 12.83
C CYS A 98 5.02 15.87 11.51
N LEU A 99 6.07 15.18 11.06
CA LEU A 99 6.71 15.46 9.78
C LEU A 99 5.74 15.27 8.60
N ALA A 100 5.05 14.12 8.54
CA ALA A 100 4.12 13.82 7.45
C ALA A 100 2.99 14.86 7.37
N THR A 101 2.44 15.27 8.52
CA THR A 101 1.43 16.33 8.62
C THR A 101 1.97 17.66 8.08
N SER A 102 3.22 18.02 8.39
CA SER A 102 3.85 19.23 7.83
C SER A 102 4.04 19.12 6.32
N ILE A 103 4.53 17.98 5.82
CA ILE A 103 4.71 17.72 4.38
C ILE A 103 3.38 17.85 3.62
N GLU A 104 2.29 17.35 4.21
CA GLU A 104 0.95 17.42 3.66
C GLU A 104 0.39 18.85 3.69
N LYS A 105 0.39 19.49 4.86
CA LYS A 105 -0.13 20.86 5.07
C LYS A 105 0.50 21.87 4.13
N TRP A 106 1.82 21.81 3.94
CA TRP A 106 2.56 22.79 3.13
C TRP A 106 2.74 22.37 1.67
N GLY A 107 2.22 21.22 1.26
CA GLY A 107 2.23 20.80 -0.16
C GLY A 107 3.61 20.39 -0.71
N LEU A 108 4.60 20.16 0.15
CA LEU A 108 5.95 19.76 -0.28
C LEU A 108 5.91 18.46 -1.12
N HIS A 109 5.05 17.52 -0.74
CA HIS A 109 4.82 16.26 -1.46
C HIS A 109 4.38 16.48 -2.91
N ARG A 110 3.47 17.43 -3.19
CA ARG A 110 2.99 17.72 -4.56
C ARG A 110 4.12 18.19 -5.45
N ARG A 111 4.99 19.07 -4.93
CA ARG A 111 6.13 19.59 -5.68
C ARG A 111 7.13 18.50 -6.02
N ILE A 112 7.44 17.63 -5.06
CA ILE A 112 8.38 16.51 -5.28
C ILE A 112 7.81 15.51 -6.30
N ALA A 113 6.54 15.12 -6.14
CA ALA A 113 5.89 14.18 -7.06
C ALA A 113 5.84 14.71 -8.50
N LEU A 114 5.38 15.95 -8.72
CA LEU A 114 5.36 16.55 -10.07
C LEU A 114 6.76 16.70 -10.66
N ARG A 115 7.77 17.01 -9.83
CA ARG A 115 9.16 17.07 -10.29
C ARG A 115 9.67 15.70 -10.73
N LEU A 116 9.36 14.64 -10.00
CA LEU A 116 9.73 13.26 -10.38
C LEU A 116 9.08 12.85 -11.70
N VAL A 117 7.78 13.12 -11.88
CA VAL A 117 7.06 12.80 -13.12
C VAL A 117 7.62 13.57 -14.32
N THR A 118 7.85 14.88 -14.17
CA THR A 118 8.38 15.73 -15.25
C THR A 118 9.83 15.40 -15.64
N MET A 119 10.64 14.87 -14.71
CA MET A 119 12.01 14.42 -15.02
C MET A 119 12.06 13.15 -15.87
N VAL A 120 11.10 12.24 -15.69
CA VAL A 120 11.06 10.96 -16.44
C VAL A 120 10.53 11.16 -17.87
N GLY A 121 9.62 12.11 -18.04
CA GLY A 121 9.08 12.51 -19.35
C GLY A 121 7.69 11.96 -19.65
N VAL A 122 7.12 12.43 -20.76
CA VAL A 122 5.70 12.23 -21.13
C VAL A 122 5.42 11.10 -22.11
N ASN A 123 6.46 10.35 -22.49
CA ASN A 123 6.24 9.17 -23.31
C ASN A 123 5.40 8.15 -22.51
N PRO A 124 4.33 7.56 -23.06
CA PRO A 124 3.42 6.64 -22.38
C PRO A 124 4.05 5.65 -21.39
N ALA A 125 5.13 4.99 -21.79
CA ALA A 125 5.79 3.99 -20.95
C ALA A 125 6.58 4.61 -19.78
N TRP A 126 7.31 5.68 -20.08
CA TRP A 126 8.08 6.44 -19.11
C TRP A 126 7.16 7.23 -18.17
N LEU A 127 6.02 7.70 -18.66
CA LEU A 127 5.00 8.39 -17.89
C LEU A 127 4.41 7.48 -16.80
N ILE A 128 4.14 6.21 -17.11
CA ILE A 128 3.75 5.20 -16.10
C ILE A 128 4.84 5.09 -15.03
N LEU A 129 6.11 4.94 -15.42
CA LEU A 129 7.22 4.85 -14.47
C LEU A 129 7.39 6.14 -13.64
N GLY A 130 7.16 7.31 -14.24
CA GLY A 130 7.18 8.60 -13.56
C GLY A 130 6.14 8.69 -12.45
N PHE A 131 4.90 8.31 -12.75
CA PHE A 131 3.84 8.25 -11.72
C PHE A 131 4.10 7.16 -10.67
N MET A 132 4.57 5.99 -11.08
CA MET A 132 4.92 4.91 -10.15
C MET A 132 6.06 5.32 -9.21
N SER A 133 7.13 5.93 -9.73
CA SER A 133 8.26 6.38 -8.91
C SER A 133 7.89 7.55 -7.99
N GLY A 134 7.08 8.50 -8.47
CA GLY A 134 6.52 9.57 -7.63
C GLY A 134 5.66 9.02 -6.50
N CYS A 135 4.75 8.10 -6.80
CA CYS A 135 3.88 7.48 -5.80
C CYS A 135 4.68 6.63 -4.79
N ALA A 136 5.62 5.80 -5.26
CA ALA A 136 6.48 5.01 -4.39
C ALA A 136 7.29 5.90 -3.44
N PHE A 137 7.90 6.96 -3.96
CA PHE A 137 8.66 7.91 -3.13
C PHE A 137 7.80 8.57 -2.05
N LEU A 138 6.59 9.02 -2.39
CA LEU A 138 5.67 9.58 -1.40
C LEU A 138 5.29 8.55 -0.33
N SER A 139 5.04 7.31 -0.75
CA SER A 139 4.64 6.22 0.13
C SER A 139 5.75 5.75 1.07
N MET A 140 7.01 6.12 0.83
CA MET A 140 8.11 5.89 1.78
C MET A 140 7.94 6.72 3.07
N TRP A 141 7.18 7.80 3.04
CA TRP A 141 7.11 8.78 4.14
C TRP A 141 5.70 9.04 4.62
N VAL A 142 4.72 8.80 3.76
CA VAL A 142 3.29 9.01 4.01
C VAL A 142 2.58 7.67 3.84
N GLN A 143 1.47 7.47 4.56
CA GLN A 143 0.66 6.26 4.45
C GLN A 143 0.26 5.96 2.99
N ASN A 144 0.35 4.68 2.59
CA ASN A 144 0.11 4.22 1.22
C ASN A 144 -1.21 4.74 0.60
N THR A 145 -2.30 4.72 1.38
CA THR A 145 -3.61 5.18 0.90
C THR A 145 -3.58 6.67 0.60
N SER A 146 -2.99 7.47 1.48
CA SER A 146 -2.86 8.91 1.31
C SER A 146 -2.02 9.22 0.06
N ALA A 147 -0.90 8.54 -0.14
CA ALA A 147 -0.05 8.71 -1.32
C ALA A 147 -0.83 8.48 -2.64
N VAL A 148 -1.63 7.41 -2.73
CA VAL A 148 -2.48 7.15 -3.90
C VAL A 148 -3.54 8.24 -4.06
N THR A 149 -4.24 8.63 -2.98
CA THR A 149 -5.28 9.67 -3.07
C THR A 149 -4.73 11.03 -3.51
N MET A 150 -3.46 11.34 -3.21
CA MET A 150 -2.79 12.56 -3.64
C MET A 150 -2.40 12.52 -5.12
N VAL A 151 -1.99 11.35 -5.63
CA VAL A 151 -1.48 11.19 -7.00
C VAL A 151 -2.60 10.95 -8.02
N MET A 152 -3.67 10.25 -7.64
CA MET A 152 -4.76 9.85 -8.54
C MET A 152 -5.47 11.01 -9.25
N PRO A 153 -5.78 12.16 -8.59
CA PRO A 153 -6.38 13.30 -9.29
C PRO A 153 -5.50 13.86 -10.42
N ILE A 154 -4.18 13.87 -10.22
CA ILE A 154 -3.21 14.34 -11.22
C ILE A 154 -3.19 13.37 -12.41
N VAL A 155 -3.19 12.07 -12.11
CA VAL A 155 -3.19 11.01 -13.12
C VAL A 155 -4.48 11.05 -13.93
N GLU A 156 -5.62 11.22 -13.27
CA GLU A 156 -6.92 11.36 -13.93
C GLU A 156 -6.96 12.61 -14.83
N ALA A 157 -6.42 13.74 -14.39
CA ALA A 157 -6.32 14.94 -15.22
C ALA A 157 -5.47 14.72 -16.49
N VAL A 158 -4.33 14.06 -16.36
CA VAL A 158 -3.48 13.67 -17.51
C VAL A 158 -4.19 12.67 -18.41
N LEU A 159 -4.89 11.69 -17.82
CA LEU A 159 -5.60 10.65 -18.54
C LEU A 159 -6.73 11.23 -19.39
N GLN A 160 -7.53 12.13 -18.82
CA GLN A 160 -8.61 12.81 -19.52
C GLN A 160 -8.09 13.62 -20.71
N GLN A 161 -6.90 14.21 -20.60
CA GLN A 161 -6.30 14.99 -21.69
C GLN A 161 -5.81 14.10 -22.83
N ILE A 162 -5.24 12.94 -22.50
CA ILE A 162 -4.86 11.92 -23.47
C ILE A 162 -6.09 11.36 -24.21
N LEU A 163 -7.21 11.21 -23.50
CA LEU A 163 -8.49 10.76 -24.06
C LEU A 163 -9.17 11.86 -24.90
N LYS A 164 -9.14 13.12 -24.47
CA LYS A 164 -9.74 14.27 -25.19
C LYS A 164 -9.00 14.65 -26.48
N ALA A 165 -7.67 14.66 -26.46
CA ALA A 165 -6.86 14.94 -27.66
C ALA A 165 -7.15 13.95 -28.81
N LYS A 166 -7.78 12.81 -28.51
CA LYS A 166 -8.23 11.84 -29.50
C LYS A 166 -9.61 12.19 -30.10
N GLU A 167 -10.53 12.74 -29.33
CA GLU A 167 -11.84 13.18 -29.85
C GLU A 167 -11.67 14.29 -30.88
N GLU A 168 -10.72 15.20 -30.65
CA GLU A 168 -10.38 16.26 -31.61
C GLU A 168 -9.72 15.70 -32.89
N CYS A 169 -8.78 14.75 -32.77
CA CYS A 169 -8.20 14.06 -33.93
C CYS A 169 -9.19 13.15 -34.68
N ALA A 170 -10.23 12.64 -34.01
CA ALA A 170 -11.31 11.87 -34.64
C ALA A 170 -12.39 12.80 -35.25
N GLY A 171 -12.51 14.03 -34.73
CA GLY A 171 -13.43 15.06 -35.20
C GLY A 171 -12.98 15.75 -36.50
N GLU A 172 -11.67 15.91 -36.73
CA GLU A 172 -11.16 16.48 -37.99
C GLU A 172 -11.34 15.58 -39.22
N HIS A 173 -11.61 14.28 -39.03
CA HIS A 173 -11.97 13.37 -40.14
C HIS A 173 -13.49 13.20 -40.33
N ASN A 174 -14.32 13.87 -39.53
CA ASN A 174 -15.77 13.85 -39.68
C ASN A 174 -16.33 15.26 -39.82
N LEU A 175 -15.91 15.99 -40.87
CA LEU A 175 -16.77 17.00 -41.48
C LEU A 175 -17.83 16.33 -42.37
N ALA A 176 -18.57 15.39 -41.79
CA ALA A 176 -19.74 14.76 -42.37
C ALA A 176 -20.71 14.44 -41.24
N LEU A 177 -21.12 15.48 -40.51
CA LEU A 177 -22.36 15.43 -39.74
C LEU A 177 -23.52 15.56 -40.75
N GLN A 178 -23.61 14.60 -41.67
CA GLN A 178 -24.89 14.28 -42.28
C GLN A 178 -25.67 13.54 -41.20
N LEU A 179 -26.55 14.29 -40.53
CA LEU A 179 -27.66 13.71 -39.80
C LEU A 179 -28.36 12.76 -40.79
N ASP A 180 -28.26 11.46 -40.52
CA ASP A 180 -28.76 10.41 -41.39
C ASP A 180 -30.30 10.56 -41.52
N GLY A 181 -30.74 11.18 -42.62
CA GLY A 181 -32.16 11.49 -42.89
C GLY A 181 -33.05 10.25 -42.93
N THR A 182 -32.43 9.07 -43.00
CA THR A 182 -33.08 7.76 -42.95
C THR A 182 -33.62 7.43 -41.55
N LEU A 183 -33.00 7.92 -40.47
CA LEU A 183 -33.50 7.73 -39.10
C LEU A 183 -34.72 8.62 -38.81
N ILE A 184 -34.73 9.83 -39.38
CA ILE A 184 -35.86 10.76 -39.25
C ILE A 184 -37.06 10.26 -40.06
N CYS A 185 -36.84 9.74 -41.28
CA CYS A 185 -37.92 9.14 -42.09
C CYS A 185 -38.49 7.84 -41.48
N SER A 186 -37.66 7.03 -40.82
CA SER A 186 -38.12 5.81 -40.13
C SER A 186 -38.83 6.13 -38.81
N LEU A 187 -38.37 7.13 -38.04
CA LEU A 187 -39.08 7.64 -36.87
C LEU A 187 -40.42 8.31 -37.25
N LEU A 188 -40.46 9.08 -38.34
CA LEU A 188 -41.70 9.68 -38.85
C LEU A 188 -42.69 8.60 -39.35
N SER A 189 -42.22 7.56 -40.05
CA SER A 189 -43.07 6.42 -40.44
C SER A 189 -43.57 5.63 -39.22
N PHE A 190 -42.75 5.51 -38.17
CA PHE A 190 -43.13 4.84 -36.92
C PHE A 190 -44.18 5.64 -36.14
N ILE A 191 -44.05 6.97 -36.10
CA ILE A 191 -45.05 7.88 -35.49
C ILE A 191 -46.36 7.86 -36.28
N TYR A 192 -46.32 7.79 -37.63
CA TYR A 192 -47.51 7.68 -38.49
C TYR A 192 -48.32 6.39 -38.23
N CYS A 193 -47.66 5.33 -37.77
CA CYS A 193 -48.29 4.05 -37.45
C CYS A 193 -48.92 4.02 -36.04
N LEU A 194 -48.53 4.93 -35.14
CA LEU A 194 -48.92 4.90 -33.72
C LEU A 194 -50.10 5.83 -33.37
N ILE A 195 -50.46 6.81 -34.20
CA ILE A 195 -51.55 7.78 -33.90
C ILE A 195 -52.34 8.13 -35.17
N PRO A 196 -53.54 7.57 -35.40
CA PRO A 196 -54.40 7.98 -36.49
C PRO A 196 -55.25 9.18 -36.03
N SER A 197 -54.82 10.40 -36.35
CA SER A 197 -55.60 11.62 -36.11
C SER A 197 -55.42 12.59 -37.27
N ALA A 198 -56.52 13.18 -37.75
CA ALA A 198 -56.63 13.99 -38.96
C ALA A 198 -55.95 15.38 -38.90
N HIS A 199 -55.02 15.62 -37.96
CA HIS A 199 -54.35 16.91 -37.78
C HIS A 199 -52.84 16.92 -38.14
N THR A 200 -52.32 15.84 -38.70
CA THR A 200 -50.88 15.71 -38.98
C THR A 200 -50.43 16.17 -40.38
N GLU A 201 -51.36 16.45 -41.31
CA GLU A 201 -51.00 16.83 -42.69
C GLU A 201 -50.40 18.23 -42.83
N ALA A 202 -50.79 19.19 -41.98
CA ALA A 202 -50.34 20.57 -42.09
C ALA A 202 -48.87 20.80 -41.67
N ILE A 203 -48.35 19.96 -40.77
CA ILE A 203 -46.99 20.13 -40.22
C ILE A 203 -45.93 19.53 -41.17
N LEU A 204 -46.29 18.49 -41.93
CA LEU A 204 -45.35 17.79 -42.81
C LEU A 204 -44.96 18.61 -44.05
N TYR A 205 -45.90 19.40 -44.59
CA TYR A 205 -45.63 20.25 -45.77
C TYR A 205 -44.63 21.37 -45.48
N HIS A 206 -44.60 21.89 -44.25
CA HIS A 206 -43.68 22.96 -43.87
C HIS A 206 -42.24 22.46 -43.63
N CYS A 207 -42.08 21.16 -43.33
CA CYS A 207 -40.77 20.56 -43.06
C CYS A 207 -40.08 20.06 -44.34
N LEU A 208 -40.84 19.60 -45.34
CA LEU A 208 -40.29 19.03 -46.59
C LEU A 208 -39.69 20.07 -47.54
N LEU A 209 -40.14 21.34 -47.46
CA LEU A 209 -39.71 22.40 -48.38
C LEU A 209 -38.33 22.98 -48.05
N HIS A 210 -37.76 22.70 -46.87
CA HIS A 210 -36.48 23.30 -46.44
C HIS A 210 -35.25 22.39 -46.67
N THR A 211 -35.44 21.15 -47.14
CA THR A 211 -34.37 20.15 -47.28
C THR A 211 -33.88 19.88 -48.71
N ILE A 212 -34.47 20.49 -49.74
CA ILE A 212 -34.06 20.27 -51.14
C ILE A 212 -33.17 21.41 -51.62
N GLN A 213 -31.93 21.44 -51.18
CA GLN A 213 -30.80 21.96 -51.97
C GLN A 213 -29.52 21.29 -51.48
N LEU A 214 -29.01 20.30 -52.22
CA LEU A 214 -27.58 19.97 -52.32
C LEU A 214 -27.35 19.00 -53.50
N ASN A 215 -26.28 19.27 -54.24
CA ASN A 215 -25.86 18.73 -55.55
C ASN A 215 -25.46 17.24 -55.57
N PRO A 216 -25.31 16.61 -56.77
CA PRO A 216 -25.10 15.17 -56.92
C PRO A 216 -23.70 14.67 -56.49
N PRO A 217 -23.53 13.35 -56.21
CA PRO A 217 -22.32 12.81 -55.61
C PRO A 217 -21.22 12.50 -56.64
N THR A 218 -19.98 12.84 -56.32
CA THR A 218 -18.75 12.29 -56.93
C THR A 218 -18.40 10.94 -56.28
N PRO A 219 -17.78 9.99 -57.01
CA PRO A 219 -17.61 8.62 -56.53
C PRO A 219 -16.56 8.55 -55.40
N ALA A 220 -16.98 8.05 -54.24
CA ALA A 220 -16.13 7.85 -53.08
C ALA A 220 -15.12 6.71 -53.32
N THR A 221 -13.83 7.01 -53.22
CA THR A 221 -12.78 6.02 -53.02
C THR A 221 -12.97 5.36 -51.65
N LEU A 222 -13.19 4.05 -51.66
CA LEU A 222 -13.35 3.21 -50.48
C LEU A 222 -12.02 3.15 -49.69
N HIS A 223 -11.85 4.01 -48.69
CA HIS A 223 -10.81 3.80 -47.67
C HIS A 223 -11.30 2.77 -46.64
N PRO A 224 -10.45 1.84 -46.20
CA PRO A 224 -10.81 0.90 -45.16
C PRO A 224 -11.07 1.63 -43.82
N PRO A 225 -11.94 1.10 -42.95
CA PRO A 225 -12.28 1.74 -41.68
C PRO A 225 -11.03 1.91 -40.81
N ALA A 226 -10.83 3.11 -40.27
CA ALA A 226 -9.77 3.38 -39.31
C ALA A 226 -9.91 2.43 -38.09
N ALA A 227 -8.80 1.77 -37.75
CA ALA A 227 -8.79 0.51 -37.03
C ALA A 227 -9.29 0.54 -35.55
N PRO A 228 -10.00 -0.51 -35.08
CA PRO A 228 -10.39 -0.70 -33.67
C PRO A 228 -9.21 -0.93 -32.69
N SER A 229 -7.97 -1.07 -33.18
CA SER A 229 -6.78 -1.38 -32.36
C SER A 229 -6.25 -0.22 -31.52
N ARG A 230 -6.47 1.04 -31.93
CA ARG A 230 -5.95 2.23 -31.21
C ARG A 230 -6.75 2.59 -29.95
N CYS A 231 -8.05 2.30 -29.91
CA CYS A 231 -8.89 2.58 -28.75
C CYS A 231 -8.55 1.68 -27.56
N ASN A 232 -8.26 0.41 -27.84
CA ASN A 232 -7.89 -0.56 -26.83
C ASN A 232 -6.55 -0.19 -26.16
N ARG A 233 -5.57 0.30 -26.93
CA ARG A 233 -4.24 0.66 -26.39
C ARG A 233 -4.27 1.80 -25.37
N ASP A 234 -5.08 2.83 -25.61
CA ASP A 234 -5.24 3.96 -24.68
C ASP A 234 -5.91 3.48 -23.38
N LEU A 235 -6.97 2.66 -23.47
CA LEU A 235 -7.63 2.06 -22.30
C LEU A 235 -6.67 1.17 -21.50
N MET A 236 -5.85 0.37 -22.18
CA MET A 236 -4.85 -0.46 -21.51
C MET A 236 -3.79 0.38 -20.80
N MET A 237 -3.42 1.54 -21.35
CA MET A 237 -2.55 2.50 -20.67
C MET A 237 -3.22 3.09 -19.42
N CYS A 238 -4.51 3.43 -19.48
CA CYS A 238 -5.28 3.85 -18.30
C CYS A 238 -5.19 2.81 -17.18
N LYS A 239 -5.45 1.54 -17.53
CA LYS A 239 -5.38 0.41 -16.59
C LYS A 239 -3.99 0.27 -15.99
N ALA A 240 -2.94 0.33 -16.82
CA ALA A 240 -1.56 0.21 -16.39
C ALA A 240 -1.13 1.35 -15.45
N MET A 241 -1.52 2.60 -15.74
CA MET A 241 -1.24 3.74 -14.85
C MET A 241 -1.94 3.59 -13.50
N CYS A 242 -3.25 3.32 -13.53
CA CYS A 242 -4.07 3.13 -12.34
C CYS A 242 -3.49 2.02 -11.43
N ILE A 243 -3.30 0.82 -11.98
CA ILE A 243 -2.75 -0.33 -11.23
C ILE A 243 -1.32 -0.05 -10.77
N GLY A 244 -0.50 0.58 -11.62
CA GLY A 244 0.87 0.97 -11.29
C GLY A 244 0.94 1.87 -10.07
N ILE A 245 0.03 2.84 -9.93
CA ILE A 245 -0.01 3.75 -8.76
C ILE A 245 -0.38 2.99 -7.49
N ALA A 246 -1.39 2.12 -7.54
CA ALA A 246 -1.75 1.29 -6.39
C ALA A 246 -0.57 0.43 -5.93
N TYR A 247 0.09 -0.26 -6.86
CA TYR A 247 1.17 -1.19 -6.51
C TYR A 247 2.42 -0.46 -6.06
N SER A 248 2.78 0.63 -6.75
CA SER A 248 3.94 1.45 -6.37
C SER A 248 3.80 2.06 -4.98
N SER A 249 2.59 2.40 -4.52
CA SER A 249 2.39 2.83 -3.13
C SER A 249 2.81 1.73 -2.13
N SER A 250 2.35 0.49 -2.33
CA SER A 250 2.73 -0.60 -1.41
C SER A 250 4.21 -0.97 -1.54
N ILE A 251 4.81 -0.88 -2.74
CA ILE A 251 6.25 -1.06 -2.97
C ILE A 251 7.08 0.05 -2.31
N GLY A 252 6.59 1.30 -2.30
CA GLY A 252 7.25 2.40 -1.59
C GLY A 252 7.14 2.28 -0.07
N GLY A 253 5.98 1.82 0.42
CA GLY A 253 5.73 1.64 1.84
C GLY A 253 6.67 0.64 2.52
N ILE A 254 7.21 -0.35 1.79
CA ILE A 254 8.18 -1.29 2.36
C ILE A 254 9.58 -0.70 2.55
N THR A 255 9.93 0.38 1.86
CA THR A 255 11.30 0.92 1.80
C THR A 255 11.79 1.44 3.14
N THR A 256 10.92 2.06 3.92
CA THR A 256 11.27 2.66 5.21
C THR A 256 10.50 1.97 6.33
N LEU A 257 11.04 2.05 7.55
CA LEU A 257 10.37 1.53 8.74
C LEU A 257 8.94 2.11 8.93
N PRO A 258 8.72 3.44 8.83
CA PRO A 258 7.38 4.01 8.98
C PRO A 258 6.43 3.86 7.80
N GLY A 259 6.92 3.47 6.61
CA GLY A 259 6.10 3.48 5.41
C GLY A 259 4.87 2.59 5.50
N THR A 260 4.95 1.47 6.23
CA THR A 260 3.83 0.53 6.41
C THR A 260 3.80 -0.07 7.82
N SER A 261 2.61 -0.38 8.31
CA SER A 261 2.41 -0.89 9.67
C SER A 261 3.11 -2.23 9.98
N PRO A 262 3.21 -3.22 9.05
CA PRO A 262 3.97 -4.44 9.31
C PRO A 262 5.45 -4.22 9.66
N ASN A 263 6.11 -3.26 9.00
CA ASN A 263 7.51 -2.94 9.25
C ASN A 263 7.70 -2.47 10.70
N LEU A 264 6.77 -1.65 11.17
CA LEU A 264 6.74 -1.15 12.54
C LEU A 264 6.49 -2.27 13.55
N ILE A 265 5.54 -3.18 13.27
CA ILE A 265 5.27 -4.37 14.11
C ILE A 265 6.54 -5.23 14.23
N PHE A 266 7.23 -5.48 13.12
CA PHE A 266 8.48 -6.24 13.12
C PHE A 266 9.57 -5.57 13.96
N SER A 267 9.71 -4.25 13.85
CA SER A 267 10.85 -3.53 14.43
C SER A 267 10.97 -3.64 15.96
N GLU A 268 9.84 -3.84 16.64
CA GLU A 268 9.76 -3.92 18.10
C GLU A 268 9.69 -5.36 18.62
N MET A 269 9.73 -6.35 17.73
CA MET A 269 9.69 -7.76 18.12
C MET A 269 10.96 -8.16 18.90
N TYR A 270 12.10 -7.57 18.54
CA TYR A 270 13.38 -7.77 19.22
C TYR A 270 13.98 -6.42 19.63
N PRO A 271 13.50 -5.81 20.73
CA PRO A 271 13.94 -4.47 21.15
C PRO A 271 15.42 -4.42 21.56
N ASN A 272 16.01 -5.57 21.91
CA ASN A 272 17.43 -5.68 22.25
C ASN A 272 18.36 -5.83 21.02
N CYS A 273 17.80 -5.85 19.81
CA CYS A 273 18.56 -6.04 18.57
C CYS A 273 18.92 -4.69 17.94
N ASP A 274 20.15 -4.21 18.19
CA ASP A 274 20.67 -2.96 17.61
C ASP A 274 20.76 -2.98 16.07
N SER A 275 20.77 -4.17 15.47
CA SER A 275 20.80 -4.33 14.02
C SER A 275 19.50 -3.90 13.36
N ILE A 276 18.36 -3.90 14.07
CA ILE A 276 17.07 -3.42 13.58
C ILE A 276 16.99 -1.92 13.86
N ASN A 277 17.64 -1.13 13.01
CA ASN A 277 17.55 0.33 13.04
C ASN A 277 17.08 0.85 11.68
N PHE A 278 16.67 2.12 11.65
CA PHE A 278 16.17 2.75 10.43
C PHE A 278 17.17 2.64 9.26
N GLY A 279 18.47 2.83 9.53
CA GLY A 279 19.50 2.82 8.49
C GLY A 279 19.68 1.46 7.83
N ASN A 280 19.80 0.40 8.63
CA ASN A 280 19.92 -0.98 8.13
C ASN A 280 18.64 -1.40 7.40
N TRP A 281 17.46 -1.04 7.91
CA TRP A 281 16.21 -1.31 7.21
C TRP A 281 16.17 -0.63 5.83
N LEU A 282 16.52 0.65 5.77
CA LEU A 282 16.56 1.39 4.50
C LEU A 282 17.57 0.78 3.52
N LEU A 283 18.78 0.42 3.99
CA LEU A 283 19.81 -0.19 3.16
C LEU A 283 19.38 -1.55 2.58
N LEU A 284 18.58 -2.32 3.32
CA LEU A 284 18.00 -3.56 2.83
C LEU A 284 16.88 -3.31 1.83
N CYS A 285 15.90 -2.49 2.20
CA CYS A 285 14.61 -2.39 1.53
C CYS A 285 14.60 -1.42 0.36
N LEU A 286 15.48 -0.41 0.32
CA LEU A 286 15.58 0.51 -0.80
C LEU A 286 15.96 -0.21 -2.11
N PRO A 287 17.02 -1.03 -2.18
CA PRO A 287 17.31 -1.84 -3.36
C PRO A 287 16.15 -2.78 -3.76
N ILE A 288 15.52 -3.43 -2.78
CA ILE A 288 14.34 -4.30 -3.01
C ILE A 288 13.23 -3.51 -3.70
N SER A 289 12.87 -2.35 -3.15
CA SER A 289 11.79 -1.51 -3.68
C SER A 289 12.10 -1.01 -5.10
N ILE A 290 13.35 -0.65 -5.40
CA ILE A 290 13.77 -0.22 -6.75
C ILE A 290 13.65 -1.38 -7.74
N ILE A 291 14.16 -2.57 -7.39
CA ILE A 291 14.07 -3.77 -8.24
C ILE A 291 12.60 -4.12 -8.47
N MET A 292 11.79 -4.16 -7.42
CA MET A 292 10.36 -4.43 -7.52
C MET A 292 9.63 -3.40 -8.37
N LEU A 293 9.91 -2.11 -8.19
CA LEU A 293 9.26 -1.03 -8.94
C LEU A 293 9.56 -1.16 -10.44
N LEU A 294 10.83 -1.37 -10.80
CA LEU A 294 11.26 -1.50 -12.19
C LEU A 294 10.72 -2.77 -12.85
N LEU A 295 10.80 -3.92 -12.17
CA LEU A 295 10.30 -5.18 -12.70
C LEU A 295 8.76 -5.19 -12.79
N THR A 296 8.07 -4.60 -11.82
CA THR A 296 6.61 -4.44 -11.86
C THR A 296 6.20 -3.49 -12.99
N TRP A 297 6.93 -2.41 -13.21
CA TRP A 297 6.70 -1.53 -14.35
C TRP A 297 6.85 -2.27 -15.69
N ILE A 298 7.93 -3.05 -15.87
CA ILE A 298 8.14 -3.89 -17.07
C ILE A 298 6.99 -4.89 -17.23
N TRP A 299 6.58 -5.54 -16.13
CA TRP A 299 5.47 -6.50 -16.12
C TRP A 299 4.14 -5.86 -16.54
N LEU A 300 3.79 -4.71 -15.96
CA LEU A 300 2.57 -3.98 -16.30
C LEU A 300 2.59 -3.48 -17.75
N TYR A 301 3.75 -3.00 -18.21
CA TYR A 301 3.92 -2.59 -19.60
C TYR A 301 3.69 -3.77 -20.55
N TRP A 302 4.33 -4.92 -20.28
CA TRP A 302 4.18 -6.12 -21.08
C TRP A 302 2.73 -6.64 -21.09
N LEU A 303 2.07 -6.66 -19.93
CA LEU A 303 0.71 -7.19 -19.75
C LEU A 303 -0.36 -6.35 -20.47
N PHE A 304 -0.26 -5.01 -20.40
CA PHE A 304 -1.29 -4.11 -20.90
C PHE A 304 -0.96 -3.49 -22.27
N ILE A 305 0.30 -3.14 -22.54
CA ILE A 305 0.69 -2.38 -23.74
C ILE A 305 1.30 -3.30 -24.81
N GLY A 306 1.94 -4.39 -24.41
CA GLY A 306 2.49 -5.44 -25.29
C GLY A 306 4.01 -5.59 -25.22
N SER A 307 4.57 -6.45 -26.07
CA SER A 307 6.01 -6.83 -26.06
C SER A 307 6.96 -5.87 -26.78
N ASP A 308 6.45 -4.79 -27.37
CA ASP A 308 7.26 -3.83 -28.12
C ASP A 308 8.00 -2.87 -27.16
N PHE A 309 9.20 -3.27 -26.76
CA PHE A 309 10.12 -2.46 -25.95
C PHE A 309 11.00 -1.52 -26.77
N SER A 310 10.75 -1.39 -28.08
CA SER A 310 11.49 -0.51 -28.99
C SER A 310 11.54 0.96 -28.52
N PHE A 311 10.57 1.39 -27.70
CA PHE A 311 10.54 2.72 -27.10
C PHE A 311 11.71 3.00 -26.13
N MET A 312 12.25 1.98 -25.42
CA MET A 312 13.39 2.20 -24.50
C MET A 312 14.64 2.69 -25.24
N CYS A 313 14.79 2.32 -26.52
CA CYS A 313 15.90 2.74 -27.37
C CYS A 313 15.60 4.01 -28.17
N ARG A 314 14.35 4.51 -28.16
CA ARG A 314 13.92 5.64 -28.99
C ARG A 314 14.19 6.96 -28.28
N ARG A 315 15.47 7.35 -28.21
CA ARG A 315 15.89 8.64 -27.64
C ARG A 315 15.79 9.73 -28.71
N GLY A 316 14.88 10.69 -28.53
CA GLY A 316 14.83 11.90 -29.38
C GLY A 316 13.89 11.86 -30.59
N GLY A 317 12.79 11.10 -30.54
CA GLY A 317 11.71 11.22 -31.53
C GLY A 317 10.87 12.49 -31.32
N GLU A 318 10.20 12.95 -32.39
CA GLU A 318 9.29 14.10 -32.33
C GLU A 318 8.09 13.79 -31.42
N GLN A 319 7.83 14.65 -30.43
CA GLN A 319 6.76 14.43 -29.45
C GLN A 319 5.39 14.41 -30.13
N SER A 320 4.60 13.37 -29.84
CA SER A 320 3.22 13.28 -30.32
C SER A 320 2.37 14.42 -29.74
N ALA A 321 1.29 14.81 -30.43
CA ALA A 321 0.34 15.81 -29.92
C ALA A 321 -0.18 15.46 -28.51
N LYS A 322 -0.40 14.17 -28.25
CA LYS A 322 -0.79 13.64 -26.92
C LYS A 322 0.28 13.87 -25.85
N GLU A 323 1.55 13.67 -26.20
CA GLU A 323 2.68 13.87 -25.28
C GLU A 323 2.84 15.36 -24.96
N LYS A 324 2.70 16.24 -25.95
CA LYS A 324 2.71 17.71 -25.75
C LYS A 324 1.56 18.17 -24.86
N ALA A 325 0.36 17.60 -25.04
CA ALA A 325 -0.80 17.90 -24.19
C ALA A 325 -0.58 17.43 -22.74
N ALA A 326 -0.09 16.21 -22.55
CA ALA A 326 0.25 15.68 -21.22
C ALA A 326 1.35 16.51 -20.53
N GLN A 327 2.39 16.92 -21.27
CA GLN A 327 3.46 17.78 -20.74
C GLN A 327 2.90 19.12 -20.30
N LYS A 328 2.05 19.74 -21.12
CA LYS A 328 1.43 21.03 -20.80
C LYS A 328 0.64 20.97 -19.50
N VAL A 329 -0.14 19.91 -19.29
CA VAL A 329 -0.94 19.72 -18.06
C VAL A 329 -0.03 19.59 -16.84
N LEU A 330 1.04 18.80 -16.94
CA LEU A 330 2.01 18.64 -15.84
C LEU A 330 2.74 19.95 -15.54
N ASP A 331 3.14 20.69 -16.57
CA ASP A 331 3.83 21.97 -16.43
C ASP A 331 2.89 23.04 -15.85
N ASP A 332 1.63 23.07 -16.27
CA ASP A 332 0.62 24.01 -15.76
C ASP A 332 0.29 23.70 -14.29
N GLU A 333 0.14 22.43 -13.92
CA GLU A 333 0.01 21.99 -12.52
C GLU A 333 1.26 22.38 -11.70
N TYR A 334 2.47 22.17 -12.21
CA TYR A 334 3.69 22.54 -11.50
C TYR A 334 3.83 24.06 -11.33
N LYS A 335 3.49 24.84 -12.37
CA LYS A 335 3.49 26.31 -12.30
C LYS A 335 2.43 26.84 -11.34
N SER A 336 1.30 26.15 -11.21
CA SER A 336 0.24 26.54 -10.27
C SER A 336 0.69 26.53 -8.80
N LEU A 337 1.72 25.74 -8.46
CA LEU A 337 2.30 25.69 -7.12
C LEU A 337 3.10 26.94 -6.74
N GLY A 338 3.50 27.78 -7.71
CA GLY A 338 4.32 28.96 -7.46
C GLY A 338 5.74 28.64 -6.92
N PRO A 339 6.48 29.67 -6.48
CA PRO A 339 7.81 29.49 -5.88
C PRO A 339 7.75 28.72 -4.56
N MET A 340 8.84 28.06 -4.20
CA MET A 340 8.92 27.27 -2.96
C MET A 340 8.73 28.18 -1.75
N SER A 341 7.72 27.86 -0.93
CA SER A 341 7.41 28.63 0.26
C SER A 341 8.45 28.41 1.36
N SER A 342 8.58 29.35 2.31
CA SER A 342 9.53 29.21 3.43
C SER A 342 9.22 27.97 4.29
N GLN A 343 7.95 27.59 4.37
CA GLN A 343 7.47 26.44 5.13
C GLN A 343 7.82 25.12 4.44
N GLU A 344 7.72 25.06 3.11
CA GLU A 344 8.21 23.94 2.31
C GLU A 344 9.72 23.74 2.51
N ILE A 345 10.50 24.82 2.48
CA ILE A 345 11.95 24.76 2.68
C ILE A 345 12.27 24.26 4.08
N PHE A 346 11.66 24.83 5.12
CA PHE A 346 11.88 24.40 6.50
C PHE A 346 11.52 22.93 6.70
N THR A 347 10.35 22.50 6.21
CA THR A 347 9.92 21.10 6.28
C THR A 347 10.91 20.18 5.56
N GLY A 348 11.40 20.58 4.38
CA GLY A 348 12.42 19.84 3.63
C GLY A 348 13.76 19.76 4.37
N VAL A 349 14.18 20.83 5.05
CA VAL A 349 15.40 20.83 5.87
C VAL A 349 15.25 19.89 7.07
N VAL A 350 14.15 19.98 7.82
CA VAL A 350 13.89 19.08 8.96
C VAL A 350 13.82 17.63 8.51
N PHE A 351 13.16 17.36 7.38
CA PHE A 351 13.13 16.04 6.76
C PHE A 351 14.54 15.50 6.48
N MET A 352 15.38 16.28 5.79
CA MET A 352 16.75 15.87 5.48
C MET A 352 17.60 15.68 6.75
N VAL A 353 17.45 16.55 7.74
CA VAL A 353 18.13 16.41 9.04
C VAL A 353 17.70 15.13 9.74
N MET A 354 16.41 14.81 9.76
CA MET A 354 15.89 13.59 10.38
C MET A 354 16.49 12.33 9.73
N VAL A 355 16.47 12.26 8.40
CA VAL A 355 17.05 11.14 7.64
C VAL A 355 18.55 11.01 7.90
N LEU A 356 19.29 12.12 7.89
CA LEU A 356 20.72 12.12 8.19
C LEU A 356 21.02 11.65 9.61
N LEU A 357 20.25 12.12 10.60
CA LEU A 357 20.42 11.68 11.99
C LEU A 357 20.13 10.19 12.15
N TRP A 358 19.09 9.64 11.53
CA TRP A 358 18.84 8.20 11.57
C TRP A 358 19.96 7.38 10.91
N LEU A 359 20.41 7.80 9.71
CA LEU A 359 21.48 7.09 9.00
C LEU A 359 22.83 7.12 9.72
N THR A 360 23.14 8.23 10.40
CA THR A 360 24.43 8.42 11.07
C THR A 360 24.44 8.02 12.55
N ARG A 361 23.30 7.55 13.09
CA ARG A 361 23.14 7.13 14.49
C ARG A 361 24.04 5.94 14.85
N SER A 362 23.89 4.84 14.11
CA SER A 362 24.61 3.59 14.31
C SER A 362 24.86 2.91 12.95
N PRO A 363 25.68 3.52 12.07
CA PRO A 363 25.83 3.09 10.68
C PRO A 363 26.54 1.74 10.51
N GLY A 364 27.07 1.13 11.58
CA GLY A 364 27.68 -0.20 11.57
C GLY A 364 29.13 -0.24 11.08
N PHE A 365 29.51 0.57 10.09
CA PHE A 365 30.89 0.61 9.55
C PHE A 365 31.81 1.65 10.21
N MET A 366 31.24 2.60 10.95
CA MET A 366 31.97 3.59 11.75
C MET A 366 31.18 3.87 13.04
N PRO A 367 31.84 4.36 14.11
CA PRO A 367 31.10 4.83 15.28
C PRO A 367 30.18 5.98 14.85
N GLY A 368 28.88 5.78 14.98
CA GLY A 368 27.88 6.81 14.69
C GLY A 368 27.82 7.86 15.79
N TRP A 369 26.99 8.90 15.62
CA TRP A 369 26.89 9.96 16.63
C TRP A 369 26.33 9.46 17.97
N ALA A 370 25.66 8.30 18.02
CA ALA A 370 25.25 7.67 19.27
C ALA A 370 26.47 7.32 20.16
N ALA A 371 27.65 7.10 19.56
CA ALA A 371 28.89 6.84 20.30
C ALA A 371 29.40 8.07 21.08
N LEU A 372 28.91 9.28 20.78
CA LEU A 372 29.19 10.48 21.58
C LEU A 372 28.58 10.40 22.99
N PHE A 373 27.65 9.47 23.21
CA PHE A 373 26.98 9.22 24.48
C PHE A 373 27.31 7.81 25.03
N PRO A 374 28.59 7.50 25.32
CA PRO A 374 29.03 6.14 25.64
C PRO A 374 28.44 5.59 26.94
N ASN A 375 28.14 6.45 27.92
CA ASN A 375 27.51 6.06 29.19
C ASN A 375 25.99 5.84 29.06
N GLN A 376 25.43 5.99 27.86
CA GLN A 376 23.99 5.95 27.57
C GLN A 376 23.68 5.02 26.37
N SER A 377 24.52 4.01 26.13
CA SER A 377 24.28 3.01 25.08
C SER A 377 22.91 2.35 25.26
N GLY A 378 22.02 2.50 24.27
CA GLY A 378 20.65 1.98 24.28
C GLY A 378 19.57 2.95 24.79
N TYR A 379 19.92 4.11 25.37
CA TYR A 379 18.94 5.09 25.85
C TYR A 379 18.40 5.99 24.74
N ILE A 380 19.27 6.32 23.77
CA ILE A 380 18.89 7.10 22.60
C ILE A 380 18.45 6.10 21.55
N THR A 381 17.26 6.30 20.98
CA THR A 381 16.64 5.47 19.93
C THR A 381 16.33 6.30 18.69
N ASP A 382 15.91 5.66 17.60
CA ASP A 382 15.38 6.37 16.42
C ASP A 382 14.12 7.19 16.79
N ALA A 383 13.36 6.75 17.80
CA ALA A 383 12.21 7.48 18.32
C ALA A 383 12.60 8.80 18.98
N THR A 384 13.74 8.84 19.68
CA THR A 384 14.25 10.06 20.33
C THR A 384 14.47 11.19 19.31
N VAL A 385 15.08 10.86 18.16
CA VAL A 385 15.30 11.79 17.05
C VAL A 385 13.96 12.27 16.48
N ALA A 386 13.04 11.33 16.25
CA ALA A 386 11.73 11.62 15.67
C ALA A 386 10.91 12.58 16.55
N VAL A 387 10.84 12.33 17.87
CA VAL A 387 10.10 13.19 18.80
C VAL A 387 10.75 14.56 18.90
N LEU A 388 12.08 14.64 18.98
CA LEU A 388 12.80 15.92 19.06
C LEU A 388 12.47 16.81 17.86
N LEU A 389 12.59 16.28 16.64
CA LEU A 389 12.32 17.03 15.42
C LEU A 389 10.82 17.24 15.18
N GLY A 390 9.98 16.28 15.56
CA GLY A 390 8.53 16.42 15.56
C GLY A 390 8.06 17.59 16.43
N PHE A 391 8.65 17.72 17.61
CA PHE A 391 8.35 18.81 18.55
C PHE A 391 8.72 20.19 17.99
N LEU A 392 9.76 20.30 17.16
CA LEU A 392 10.12 21.56 16.50
C LEU A 392 8.99 22.13 15.64
N PHE A 393 8.16 21.28 15.01
CA PHE A 393 7.03 21.74 14.20
C PHE A 393 5.94 22.44 15.05
N PHE A 394 5.88 22.19 16.35
CA PHE A 394 4.97 22.91 17.26
C PHE A 394 5.56 24.21 17.82
N ILE A 395 6.88 24.41 17.72
CA ILE A 395 7.56 25.59 18.26
C ILE A 395 7.80 26.64 17.17
N VAL A 396 8.29 26.21 16.01
CA VAL A 396 8.74 27.12 14.95
C VAL A 396 7.54 27.81 14.30
N PRO A 397 7.53 29.16 14.20
CA PRO A 397 6.44 29.87 13.56
C PRO A 397 6.45 29.62 12.04
N ALA A 398 5.29 29.29 11.50
CA ALA A 398 5.07 29.08 10.07
C ALA A 398 5.26 30.36 9.25
N TYR A 399 4.98 31.52 9.84
CA TYR A 399 5.11 32.82 9.17
C TYR A 399 6.14 33.69 9.90
N GLY A 400 6.79 34.60 9.17
CA GLY A 400 7.75 35.53 9.74
C GLY A 400 7.14 36.43 10.84
N PRO A 401 7.99 37.19 11.58
CA PRO A 401 7.60 37.93 12.79
C PRO A 401 6.54 39.03 12.55
N SER A 402 6.22 39.34 11.29
CA SER A 402 5.24 40.33 10.89
C SER A 402 3.79 39.83 10.96
N LYS A 403 3.56 38.51 11.01
CA LYS A 403 2.22 37.90 11.06
C LYS A 403 1.93 37.30 12.44
N LYS A 404 0.65 37.03 12.72
CA LYS A 404 0.20 36.33 13.94
C LYS A 404 0.93 34.99 14.05
N TYR A 405 1.38 34.67 15.26
CA TYR A 405 2.05 33.40 15.55
C TYR A 405 1.11 32.23 15.22
N GLU A 406 1.56 31.39 14.30
CA GLU A 406 0.99 30.09 13.97
C GLU A 406 2.17 29.13 13.87
N ALA A 407 2.13 28.01 14.59
CA ALA A 407 3.17 26.99 14.49
C ALA A 407 3.10 26.28 13.13
N MET A 408 4.17 25.58 12.73
CA MET A 408 4.18 24.82 11.47
C MET A 408 3.03 23.81 11.39
N ILE A 409 2.70 23.16 12.51
CA ILE A 409 1.51 22.30 12.66
C ILE A 409 0.80 22.60 13.99
N CYS A 410 -0.51 22.36 14.04
CA CYS A 410 -1.29 22.44 15.28
C CYS A 410 -1.69 21.04 15.81
N TRP A 411 -2.11 20.97 17.07
CA TRP A 411 -2.51 19.70 17.70
C TRP A 411 -3.68 19.05 16.97
N GLN A 412 -4.64 19.84 16.47
CA GLN A 412 -5.79 19.32 15.74
C GLN A 412 -5.37 18.65 14.43
N GLU A 413 -4.41 19.23 13.70
CA GLU A 413 -3.86 18.65 12.47
C GLU A 413 -3.13 17.34 12.78
N PHE A 414 -2.23 17.35 13.77
CA PHE A 414 -1.54 16.13 14.22
C PHE A 414 -2.52 15.02 14.65
N GLN A 415 -3.53 15.36 15.47
CA GLN A 415 -4.52 14.42 15.96
C GLN A 415 -5.33 13.79 14.83
N ALA A 416 -5.65 14.57 13.78
CA ALA A 416 -6.38 14.10 12.61
C ALA A 416 -5.54 13.16 11.75
N SER A 417 -4.24 13.43 11.62
CA SER A 417 -3.31 12.61 10.83
C SER A 417 -2.78 11.37 11.57
N MET A 418 -2.89 11.33 12.91
CA MET A 418 -2.40 10.21 13.71
C MET A 418 -3.19 8.90 13.45
N PRO A 419 -2.53 7.79 13.05
CA PRO A 419 -3.20 6.54 12.77
C PRO A 419 -3.45 5.74 14.07
N TRP A 420 -4.37 6.21 14.92
CA TRP A 420 -4.70 5.58 16.21
C TRP A 420 -5.05 4.09 16.10
N LYS A 421 -5.68 3.69 14.99
CA LYS A 421 -5.97 2.28 14.70
C LYS A 421 -4.72 1.43 14.62
N VAL A 422 -3.67 1.93 13.96
CA VAL A 422 -2.37 1.24 13.83
C VAL A 422 -1.66 1.22 15.16
N ALA A 423 -1.61 2.34 15.89
CA ALA A 423 -0.98 2.41 17.20
C ALA A 423 -1.52 1.33 18.16
N LEU A 424 -2.85 1.22 18.28
CA LEU A 424 -3.49 0.20 19.11
C LEU A 424 -3.29 -1.23 18.58
N LEU A 425 -3.34 -1.42 17.26
CA LEU A 425 -3.18 -2.73 16.64
C LEU A 425 -1.79 -3.32 16.90
N VAL A 426 -0.77 -2.48 16.75
CA VAL A 426 0.62 -2.84 17.03
C VAL A 426 0.80 -3.24 18.49
N GLY A 427 0.22 -2.47 19.43
CA GLY A 427 0.22 -2.81 20.86
C GLY A 427 -0.43 -4.16 21.18
N GLY A 428 -1.55 -4.49 20.52
CA GLY A 428 -2.19 -5.80 20.65
C GLY A 428 -1.33 -6.95 20.10
N GLY A 429 -0.57 -6.71 19.03
CA GLY A 429 0.40 -7.66 18.49
C GLY A 429 1.56 -7.92 19.45
N PHE A 430 2.09 -6.88 20.11
CA PHE A 430 3.14 -7.03 21.14
C PHE A 430 2.62 -7.77 22.36
N ALA A 431 1.41 -7.42 22.81
CA ALA A 431 0.76 -8.14 23.87
C ALA A 431 0.65 -9.63 23.52
N LEU A 432 0.15 -9.98 22.33
CA LEU A 432 0.09 -11.36 21.87
C LEU A 432 1.47 -12.03 21.88
N ALA A 433 2.49 -11.41 21.32
CA ALA A 433 3.85 -11.97 21.28
C ALA A 433 4.36 -12.29 22.70
N GLU A 434 4.29 -11.32 23.62
CA GLU A 434 4.71 -11.53 25.01
C GLU A 434 3.84 -12.57 25.71
N GLY A 435 2.53 -12.57 25.47
CA GLY A 435 1.60 -13.55 26.01
C GLY A 435 1.89 -14.97 25.55
N THR A 436 2.25 -15.17 24.27
CA THR A 436 2.63 -16.49 23.75
C THR A 436 3.91 -17.03 24.39
N LYS A 437 4.82 -16.14 24.76
CA LYS A 437 6.06 -16.47 25.45
C LYS A 437 5.81 -16.81 26.91
N GLU A 438 5.10 -15.95 27.63
CA GLU A 438 4.75 -16.13 29.04
C GLU A 438 3.87 -17.37 29.26
N SER A 439 3.00 -17.71 28.30
CA SER A 439 2.13 -18.88 28.41
C SER A 439 2.82 -20.21 28.06
N GLY A 440 4.05 -20.20 27.53
CA GLY A 440 4.71 -21.38 26.97
C GLY A 440 4.17 -21.84 25.60
N LEU A 441 3.25 -21.09 24.99
CA LEU A 441 2.67 -21.47 23.69
C LEU A 441 3.72 -21.42 22.58
N SER A 442 4.68 -20.50 22.68
CA SER A 442 5.82 -20.38 21.77
C SER A 442 6.63 -21.68 21.68
N LEU A 443 6.93 -22.30 22.83
CA LEU A 443 7.63 -23.59 22.93
C LEU A 443 6.79 -24.74 22.35
N TRP A 444 5.50 -24.77 22.66
CA TRP A 444 4.60 -25.80 22.15
C TRP A 444 4.46 -25.77 20.62
N VAL A 445 4.32 -24.58 20.04
CA VAL A 445 4.28 -24.39 18.58
C VAL A 445 5.62 -24.79 17.94
N ALA A 446 6.72 -24.41 18.56
CA ALA A 446 8.06 -24.82 18.14
C ALA A 446 8.22 -26.35 18.07
N GLU A 447 7.80 -27.08 19.11
CA GLU A 447 7.87 -28.54 19.15
C GLU A 447 7.09 -29.20 18.00
N LEU A 448 5.89 -28.69 17.69
CA LEU A 448 5.06 -29.17 16.56
C LEU A 448 5.73 -28.98 15.20
N LEU A 449 6.57 -27.95 15.08
CA LEU A 449 7.21 -27.56 13.84
C LEU A 449 8.64 -28.08 13.71
N THR A 450 9.16 -28.80 14.72
CA THR A 450 10.48 -29.48 14.68
C THR A 450 10.74 -30.27 13.38
N PRO A 451 9.76 -31.00 12.79
CA PRO A 451 9.99 -31.72 11.53
C PRO A 451 10.34 -30.82 10.33
N LEU A 452 10.03 -29.52 10.38
CA LEU A 452 10.43 -28.55 9.34
C LEU A 452 11.92 -28.20 9.40
N GLY A 453 12.62 -28.53 10.49
CA GLY A 453 14.06 -28.31 10.64
C GLY A 453 14.92 -29.14 9.67
N GLU A 454 14.37 -30.17 9.04
CA GLU A 454 15.07 -30.97 8.01
C GLU A 454 15.10 -30.28 6.63
N LEU A 455 14.28 -29.24 6.42
CA LEU A 455 14.25 -28.51 5.16
C LEU A 455 15.39 -27.48 5.08
N PRO A 456 15.94 -27.23 3.87
CA PRO A 456 16.83 -26.11 3.66
C PRO A 456 16.16 -24.81 4.10
N VAL A 457 16.87 -23.96 4.85
CA VAL A 457 16.33 -22.72 5.44
C VAL A 457 15.62 -21.84 4.40
N LEU A 458 16.17 -21.74 3.18
CA LEU A 458 15.57 -20.98 2.08
C LEU A 458 14.21 -21.55 1.63
N ALA A 459 14.02 -22.87 1.69
CA ALA A 459 12.74 -23.50 1.37
C ALA A 459 11.69 -23.17 2.43
N THR A 460 12.05 -23.21 3.72
CA THR A 460 11.18 -22.81 4.82
C THR A 460 10.75 -21.34 4.71
N ILE A 461 11.70 -20.45 4.41
CA ILE A 461 11.42 -19.03 4.14
C ILE A 461 10.46 -18.87 2.96
N SER A 462 10.71 -19.59 1.86
CA SER A 462 9.89 -19.50 0.65
C SER A 462 8.45 -19.93 0.91
N ILE A 463 8.26 -21.04 1.64
CA ILE A 463 6.93 -21.53 2.03
C ILE A 463 6.22 -20.50 2.91
N ALA A 464 6.91 -19.96 3.92
CA ALA A 464 6.34 -18.94 4.80
C ALA A 464 5.94 -17.68 4.02
N CYS A 465 6.78 -17.20 3.11
CA CYS A 465 6.48 -16.06 2.24
C CYS A 465 5.25 -16.29 1.37
N ILE A 466 5.10 -17.48 0.77
CA ILE A 466 3.92 -17.82 -0.06
C ILE A 466 2.64 -17.84 0.79
N ILE A 467 2.69 -18.45 1.97
CA ILE A 467 1.53 -18.50 2.88
C ILE A 467 1.13 -17.08 3.28
N VAL A 468 2.07 -16.28 3.76
CA VAL A 468 1.83 -14.91 4.21
C VAL A 468 1.29 -14.03 3.07
N THR A 469 1.90 -14.10 1.89
CA THR A 469 1.45 -13.37 0.69
C THR A 469 0.03 -13.77 0.30
N THR A 470 -0.34 -15.05 0.44
CA THR A 470 -1.70 -15.50 0.10
C THR A 470 -2.73 -15.02 1.12
N VAL A 471 -2.40 -15.07 2.42
CA VAL A 471 -3.31 -14.64 3.48
C VAL A 471 -3.52 -13.13 3.45
N THR A 472 -2.48 -12.35 3.13
CA THR A 472 -2.58 -10.88 3.08
C THR A 472 -3.46 -10.35 1.94
N GLU A 473 -3.90 -11.21 1.01
CA GLU A 473 -4.84 -10.84 -0.03
C GLU A 473 -6.29 -10.83 0.46
N VAL A 474 -6.56 -11.51 1.56
CA VAL A 474 -7.90 -11.61 2.16
C VAL A 474 -7.97 -11.00 3.56
N ALA A 475 -6.83 -10.61 4.13
CA ALA A 475 -6.72 -9.99 5.44
C ALA A 475 -5.84 -8.74 5.38
N SER A 476 -6.09 -7.77 6.25
CA SER A 476 -5.28 -6.55 6.35
C SER A 476 -3.80 -6.85 6.63
N ASN A 477 -2.89 -6.14 5.96
CA ASN A 477 -1.43 -6.32 6.09
C ASN A 477 -0.96 -6.32 7.55
N ALA A 478 -1.50 -5.39 8.34
CA ALA A 478 -1.17 -5.27 9.76
C ALA A 478 -1.67 -6.47 10.58
N ALA A 479 -2.88 -6.95 10.31
CA ALA A 479 -3.45 -8.14 10.93
C ALA A 479 -2.62 -9.39 10.61
N THR A 480 -2.24 -9.57 9.34
CA THR A 480 -1.40 -10.68 8.88
C THR A 480 -0.07 -10.67 9.64
N ALA A 481 0.60 -9.52 9.77
CA ALA A 481 1.84 -9.40 10.55
C ALA A 481 1.66 -9.78 12.03
N THR A 482 0.61 -9.27 12.69
CA THR A 482 0.34 -9.59 14.10
C THR A 482 -0.03 -11.05 14.36
N ILE A 483 -0.52 -11.78 13.35
CA ILE A 483 -0.82 -13.21 13.45
C ILE A 483 0.46 -14.03 13.25
N PHE A 484 1.18 -13.79 12.16
CA PHE A 484 2.26 -14.67 11.73
C PHE A 484 3.59 -14.42 12.43
N LEU A 485 3.96 -13.16 12.71
CA LEU A 485 5.28 -12.88 13.26
C LEU A 485 5.48 -13.51 14.66
N PRO A 486 4.51 -13.47 15.60
CA PRO A 486 4.63 -14.17 16.88
C PRO A 486 4.69 -15.71 16.79
N ILE A 487 4.30 -16.29 15.65
CA ILE A 487 4.35 -17.73 15.38
C ILE A 487 5.71 -18.09 14.76
N LEU A 488 6.15 -17.29 13.79
CA LEU A 488 7.39 -17.52 13.04
C LEU A 488 8.64 -17.20 13.86
N SER A 489 8.56 -16.29 14.83
CA SER A 489 9.67 -15.90 15.71
C SER A 489 10.12 -17.08 16.59
N PRO A 490 9.25 -17.68 17.43
CA PRO A 490 9.60 -18.87 18.20
C PRO A 490 9.99 -20.07 17.34
N LEU A 491 9.38 -20.21 16.15
CA LEU A 491 9.77 -21.25 15.20
C LEU A 491 11.24 -21.12 14.81
N ALA A 492 11.68 -19.91 14.42
CA ALA A 492 13.06 -19.68 14.02
C ALA A 492 14.05 -19.94 15.17
N GLU A 493 13.68 -19.53 16.39
CA GLU A 493 14.46 -19.79 17.60
C GLU A 493 14.59 -21.29 17.90
N ALA A 494 13.53 -22.08 17.69
CA ALA A 494 13.53 -23.51 17.95
C ALA A 494 14.40 -24.32 16.98
N ILE A 495 14.40 -23.93 15.70
CA ILE A 495 15.25 -24.56 14.68
C ILE A 495 16.68 -24.00 14.66
N HIS A 496 17.05 -23.16 15.64
CA HIS A 496 18.37 -22.50 15.73
C HIS A 496 18.77 -21.70 14.50
N VAL A 497 17.80 -21.08 13.84
CA VAL A 497 18.03 -20.17 12.71
C VAL A 497 17.90 -18.74 13.21
N ASN A 498 18.75 -17.84 12.70
CA ASN A 498 18.63 -16.42 13.00
C ASN A 498 17.18 -15.94 12.73
N PRO A 499 16.44 -15.43 13.73
CA PRO A 499 15.03 -15.08 13.56
C PRO A 499 14.78 -14.04 12.46
N LEU A 500 15.73 -13.13 12.26
CA LEU A 500 15.66 -12.11 11.20
C LEU A 500 15.63 -12.73 9.81
N TYR A 501 16.21 -13.92 9.64
CA TYR A 501 16.29 -14.61 8.36
C TYR A 501 14.91 -15.06 7.86
N VAL A 502 13.96 -15.31 8.78
CA VAL A 502 12.58 -15.69 8.48
C VAL A 502 11.65 -14.48 8.56
N LEU A 503 11.82 -13.66 9.59
CA LEU A 503 10.88 -12.58 9.92
C LEU A 503 10.97 -11.39 8.97
N ILE A 504 12.16 -11.00 8.50
CA ILE A 504 12.29 -9.91 7.53
C ILE A 504 11.55 -10.24 6.21
N PRO A 505 11.83 -11.36 5.52
CA PRO A 505 11.11 -11.74 4.31
C PRO A 505 9.59 -11.78 4.48
N THR A 506 9.13 -12.41 5.57
CA THR A 506 7.70 -12.60 5.81
C THR A 506 7.00 -11.30 6.16
N THR A 507 7.65 -10.41 6.91
CA THR A 507 7.16 -9.05 7.17
C THR A 507 6.95 -8.28 5.87
N LEU A 508 7.94 -8.29 4.96
CA LEU A 508 7.81 -7.60 3.68
C LEU A 508 6.69 -8.20 2.81
N CYS A 509 6.53 -9.53 2.83
CA CYS A 509 5.46 -10.23 2.11
C CYS A 509 4.05 -9.86 2.59
N THR A 510 3.86 -9.44 3.84
CA THR A 510 2.56 -8.93 4.30
C THR A 510 2.12 -7.67 3.55
N SER A 511 3.02 -6.98 2.86
CA SER A 511 2.68 -5.81 2.04
C SER A 511 2.40 -6.15 0.57
N PHE A 512 2.49 -7.43 0.18
CA PHE A 512 2.25 -7.91 -1.19
C PHE A 512 0.80 -8.31 -1.41
N SER A 513 -0.08 -7.37 -1.10
CA SER A 513 -1.53 -7.46 -1.30
C SER A 513 -1.88 -6.84 -2.65
N PHE A 514 -1.57 -7.51 -3.76
CA PHE A 514 -1.70 -6.95 -5.12
C PHE A 514 -2.87 -7.54 -5.93
N LEU A 515 -3.49 -8.64 -5.52
CA LEU A 515 -4.46 -9.36 -6.36
C LEU A 515 -5.86 -8.76 -6.33
N LEU A 516 -6.35 -8.37 -5.16
CA LEU A 516 -7.76 -8.00 -4.97
C LEU A 516 -7.95 -6.50 -4.64
N PRO A 517 -9.04 -5.86 -5.11
CA PRO A 517 -9.33 -4.47 -4.73
C PRO A 517 -9.53 -4.28 -3.23
N VAL A 518 -10.07 -5.29 -2.56
CA VAL A 518 -10.41 -5.24 -1.13
C VAL A 518 -9.18 -5.52 -0.24
N SER A 519 -8.10 -6.08 -0.79
CA SER A 519 -6.95 -6.51 0.02
C SER A 519 -6.19 -5.37 0.66
N ASN A 520 -6.24 -4.16 0.07
CA ASN A 520 -5.56 -2.99 0.61
C ASN A 520 -6.28 -1.70 0.19
N PRO A 521 -6.44 -0.68 1.06
CA PRO A 521 -7.13 0.55 0.67
C PRO A 521 -6.58 1.29 -0.57
N PRO A 522 -5.24 1.33 -0.85
CA PRO A 522 -4.72 1.89 -2.11
C PRO A 522 -5.35 1.25 -3.35
N ASN A 523 -5.54 -0.07 -3.33
CA ASN A 523 -6.16 -0.83 -4.41
C ASN A 523 -7.64 -0.44 -4.59
N ALA A 524 -8.37 -0.34 -3.48
CA ALA A 524 -9.78 0.06 -3.48
C ALA A 524 -9.98 1.49 -4.02
N VAL A 525 -9.09 2.42 -3.66
CA VAL A 525 -9.12 3.81 -4.16
C VAL A 525 -9.02 3.84 -5.67
N VAL A 526 -8.01 3.17 -6.24
CA VAL A 526 -7.83 3.11 -7.70
C VAL A 526 -9.01 2.40 -8.38
N PHE A 527 -9.53 1.33 -7.78
CA PHE A 527 -10.68 0.60 -8.30
C PHE A 527 -11.95 1.48 -8.36
N ALA A 528 -12.11 2.40 -7.41
CA ALA A 528 -13.25 3.31 -7.37
C ALA A 528 -13.30 4.32 -8.55
N TYR A 529 -12.17 4.59 -9.21
CA TYR A 529 -12.14 5.43 -10.43
C TYR A 529 -12.77 4.71 -11.65
N GLY A 530 -13.03 3.40 -11.57
CA GLY A 530 -13.84 2.67 -12.57
C GLY A 530 -13.12 2.27 -13.86
N HIS A 531 -11.82 2.58 -14.00
CA HIS A 531 -11.05 2.26 -15.21
C HIS A 531 -10.57 0.79 -15.29
N ILE A 532 -10.67 0.03 -14.20
CA ILE A 532 -10.08 -1.31 -14.04
C ILE A 532 -11.11 -2.38 -13.67
N THR A 533 -10.90 -3.61 -14.13
CA THR A 533 -11.69 -4.77 -13.71
C THR A 533 -10.94 -5.63 -12.70
N ILE A 534 -11.65 -6.45 -11.92
CA ILE A 534 -11.03 -7.36 -10.94
C ILE A 534 -10.03 -8.30 -11.63
N MET A 535 -10.35 -8.80 -12.82
CA MET A 535 -9.47 -9.71 -13.56
C MET A 535 -8.19 -9.03 -14.07
N ASP A 536 -8.25 -7.74 -14.41
CA ASP A 536 -7.05 -6.98 -14.77
C ASP A 536 -6.09 -6.91 -13.59
N MET A 537 -6.64 -6.65 -12.40
CA MET A 537 -5.89 -6.54 -11.16
C MET A 537 -5.31 -7.88 -10.70
N VAL A 538 -6.09 -8.97 -10.74
CA VAL A 538 -5.59 -10.31 -10.40
C VAL A 538 -4.42 -10.73 -11.30
N LYS A 539 -4.52 -10.52 -12.63
CA LYS A 539 -3.41 -10.86 -13.55
C LYS A 539 -2.16 -10.02 -13.29
N ALA A 540 -2.35 -8.72 -13.09
CA ALA A 540 -1.26 -7.81 -12.79
C ALA A 540 -0.60 -8.16 -11.44
N GLY A 541 -1.41 -8.41 -10.42
CA GLY A 541 -0.98 -8.67 -9.05
C GLY A 541 -0.24 -9.99 -8.90
N LEU A 542 -0.64 -11.03 -9.65
CA LEU A 542 0.03 -12.33 -9.58
C LEU A 542 1.50 -12.22 -10.04
N GLY A 543 1.77 -11.45 -11.10
CA GLY A 543 3.14 -11.16 -11.51
C GLY A 543 3.90 -10.29 -10.50
N ALA A 544 3.25 -9.27 -9.94
CA ALA A 544 3.87 -8.41 -8.91
C ALA A 544 4.22 -9.18 -7.62
N ASN A 545 3.36 -10.09 -7.16
CA ASN A 545 3.62 -10.96 -6.01
C ASN A 545 4.84 -11.87 -6.26
N VAL A 546 4.90 -12.51 -7.44
CA VAL A 546 6.05 -13.37 -7.81
C VAL A 546 7.34 -12.56 -7.88
N ILE A 547 7.31 -11.39 -8.53
CA ILE A 547 8.45 -10.46 -8.60
C ILE A 547 8.90 -10.06 -7.19
N GLY A 548 7.97 -9.74 -6.30
CA GLY A 548 8.26 -9.34 -4.93
C GLY A 548 8.93 -10.44 -4.13
N ILE A 549 8.37 -11.66 -4.15
CA ILE A 549 8.95 -12.80 -3.43
C ILE A 549 10.37 -13.08 -3.95
N LEU A 550 10.57 -13.11 -5.27
CA LEU A 550 11.90 -13.33 -5.86
C LEU A 550 12.89 -12.22 -5.49
N ALA A 551 12.46 -10.95 -5.49
CA ALA A 551 13.31 -9.82 -5.11
C ALA A 551 13.73 -9.89 -3.63
N ILE A 552 12.82 -10.28 -2.74
CA ILE A 552 13.14 -10.50 -1.32
C ILE A 552 14.13 -11.65 -1.16
N LEU A 553 13.87 -12.80 -1.79
CA LEU A 553 14.74 -13.97 -1.68
C LEU A 553 16.15 -13.66 -2.21
N LEU A 554 16.23 -12.93 -3.33
CA LEU A 554 17.51 -12.44 -3.87
C LEU A 554 18.22 -11.55 -2.85
N ALA A 555 17.53 -10.56 -2.29
CA ALA A 555 18.11 -9.61 -1.34
C ALA A 555 18.64 -10.32 -0.10
N ILE A 556 17.82 -11.20 0.48
CA ILE A 556 18.12 -11.95 1.69
C ILE A 556 19.30 -12.90 1.45
N ALA A 557 19.38 -13.55 0.29
CA ALA A 557 20.50 -14.43 -0.07
C ALA A 557 21.80 -13.70 -0.45
N THR A 558 21.75 -12.39 -0.74
CA THR A 558 22.91 -11.63 -1.23
C THR A 558 23.38 -10.57 -0.22
N TRP A 559 22.74 -9.40 -0.16
CA TRP A 559 23.16 -8.29 0.71
C TRP A 559 22.50 -8.31 2.10
N GLY A 560 21.44 -9.08 2.30
CA GLY A 560 20.82 -9.27 3.62
C GLY A 560 21.72 -10.02 4.61
N VAL A 561 22.41 -11.07 4.14
CA VAL A 561 23.36 -11.85 4.94
C VAL A 561 24.44 -10.98 5.61
N PRO A 562 25.24 -10.18 4.87
CA PRO A 562 26.28 -9.36 5.49
C PRO A 562 25.73 -8.22 6.34
N LEU A 563 24.52 -7.72 6.04
CA LEU A 563 23.92 -6.60 6.77
C LEU A 563 23.40 -6.99 8.16
N PHE A 564 22.83 -8.19 8.29
CA PHE A 564 22.22 -8.68 9.54
C PHE A 564 22.92 -9.90 10.15
N SER A 565 24.04 -10.35 9.56
CA SER A 565 24.74 -11.58 9.96
C SER A 565 23.80 -12.81 10.02
N LEU A 566 23.00 -13.00 8.96
CA LEU A 566 21.89 -13.97 8.94
C LEU A 566 22.35 -15.44 9.05
N ASN A 567 23.61 -15.74 8.71
CA ASN A 567 24.17 -17.10 8.77
C ASN A 567 24.57 -17.53 10.19
N THR A 568 24.60 -16.60 11.15
CA THR A 568 24.99 -16.89 12.54
C THR A 568 23.79 -16.70 13.45
N TYR A 569 23.62 -17.61 14.41
CA TYR A 569 22.64 -17.42 15.46
C TYR A 569 23.09 -16.27 16.38
N PRO A 570 22.30 -15.20 16.53
CA PRO A 570 22.74 -14.02 17.25
C PRO A 570 22.64 -14.21 18.77
N HIS A 571 23.58 -13.63 19.52
CA HIS A 571 23.62 -13.72 20.99
C HIS A 571 22.42 -13.07 21.69
N TRP A 572 21.73 -12.13 21.05
CA TRP A 572 20.55 -11.48 21.61
C TRP A 572 19.28 -12.34 21.46
N ALA A 573 19.29 -13.36 20.59
CA ALA A 573 18.12 -14.21 20.38
C ALA A 573 18.01 -15.24 21.52
N PRO A 574 16.80 -15.49 22.05
CA PRO A 574 16.58 -16.50 23.08
C PRO A 574 17.05 -17.89 22.64
N VAL A 575 17.59 -18.68 23.55
CA VAL A 575 17.83 -20.12 23.32
C VAL A 575 16.77 -20.88 24.09
N LEU A 576 15.90 -21.60 23.36
CA LEU A 576 14.78 -22.32 23.98
C LEU A 576 15.31 -23.56 24.74
N PRO A 577 14.91 -23.75 26.02
CA PRO A 577 15.37 -24.88 26.82
C PRO A 577 14.89 -26.21 26.22
N GLY A 578 15.83 -27.10 25.90
CA GLY A 578 15.56 -28.41 25.27
C GLY A 578 16.10 -28.53 23.85
N PHE A 579 16.26 -27.41 23.15
CA PHE A 579 16.96 -27.36 21.87
C PHE A 579 18.40 -26.91 22.12
N ASN A 580 19.25 -27.77 22.68
CA ASN A 580 20.70 -27.58 22.64
C ASN A 580 21.23 -28.50 21.53
N SER A 581 21.08 -28.11 20.26
CA SER A 581 21.89 -28.71 19.20
C SER A 581 23.26 -28.03 19.24
N THR A 582 24.16 -28.63 20.01
CA THR A 582 25.59 -28.46 19.80
C THR A 582 25.91 -28.78 18.34
N THR A 583 26.65 -27.86 17.70
CA THR A 583 27.35 -27.92 16.40
C THR A 583 26.66 -27.23 15.21
N PRO A 584 27.46 -26.49 14.40
CA PRO A 584 27.03 -25.39 13.53
C PRO A 584 26.39 -25.81 12.20
#